data_AF-A0A972WNU0-F1
#
_entry.id   AF-A0A972WNU0-F1
#
_cell.length_a   1.000
_cell.length_b   1.000
_cell.length_c   1.000
_cell.angle_alpha   90.00
_cell.angle_beta   90.00
_cell.angle_gamma   90.00
#
_symmetry.space_group_name_H-M   'P 1'
#
loop_
_entity.id
_entity.type
_entity.pdbx_description
1 polymer ?
#
loop_
_entity_poly.entity_id
_entity_poly.type
_entity_poly.pdbx_seq_one_letter_code
_entity_poly.pdbx_strand_id
1 'polypeptide(L)' 'PYTPKTNGKAERFIQSSIREWAYGRAYQTSEQRKQELPYWLHHYNWHRPHSALKRKPPISRTGLDVNNLLRLHN' A
#
# COMPACT_ATOMS: atom_id res chain seq x y z
N PRO A 1 24.67 20.92 -4.27
CA PRO A 1 23.92 20.06 -3.32
C PRO A 1 22.73 19.36 -3.99
N TYR A 2 22.86 18.05 -4.24
CA TYR A 2 21.80 17.24 -4.85
C TYR A 2 20.92 16.62 -3.76
N THR A 3 19.64 16.99 -3.75
CA THR A 3 18.61 16.29 -2.96
C THR A 3 17.75 15.50 -3.94
N PRO A 4 17.77 14.16 -3.93
CA PRO A 4 16.89 13.39 -4.80
C PRO A 4 15.43 13.63 -4.36
N LYS A 5 14.68 14.41 -5.16
CA LYS A 5 13.29 14.78 -4.88
C LYS A 5 12.26 13.79 -5.45
N THR A 6 12.70 12.79 -6.20
CA THR A 6 11.83 11.95 -7.03
C THR A 6 11.39 10.64 -6.37
N ASN A 7 12.11 10.11 -5.37
CA ASN A 7 11.85 8.76 -4.87
C ASN A 7 11.00 8.68 -3.59
N GLY A 8 10.54 9.81 -3.05
CA GLY A 8 9.81 9.86 -1.78
C GLY A 8 8.54 8.99 -1.72
N LYS A 9 7.89 8.72 -2.87
CA LYS A 9 6.75 7.78 -2.92
C LYS A 9 7.19 6.33 -2.73
N ALA A 10 8.26 5.92 -3.40
CA ALA A 10 8.81 4.57 -3.26
C ALA A 10 9.38 4.37 -1.85
N GLU A 11 10.11 5.34 -1.34
CA GLU A 11 10.62 5.34 0.03
C GLU A 11 9.48 5.23 1.06
N ARG A 12 8.40 6.00 0.89
CA ARG A 12 7.24 5.93 1.78
C ARG A 12 6.53 4.58 1.71
N PHE A 13 6.43 3.99 0.52
CA PHE A 13 5.88 2.65 0.34
C PHE A 13 6.74 1.60 1.05
N ILE A 14 8.06 1.60 0.83
CA ILE A 14 9.01 0.65 1.45
C ILE A 14 9.00 0.80 2.97
N GLN A 15 9.02 2.02 3.50
CA GLN A 15 8.93 2.24 4.94
C GLN A 15 7.63 1.69 5.54
N SER A 16 6.51 1.85 4.83
CA SER A 16 5.21 1.36 5.31
C SER A 16 5.13 -0.16 5.21
N SER A 17 5.64 -0.77 4.15
CA SER A 17 5.67 -2.23 3.99
C SER A 17 6.56 -2.90 5.04
N ILE A 18 7.70 -2.30 5.39
CA ILE A 18 8.55 -2.81 6.47
C ILE A 18 7.81 -2.78 7.81
N ARG A 19 7.17 -1.64 8.15
CA ARG A 19 6.51 -1.44 9.45
C ARG A 19 5.25 -2.27 9.63
N GLU A 20 4.44 -2.37 8.59
CA GLU A 20 3.08 -2.93 8.68
C GLU A 20 3.02 -4.37 8.20
N TRP A 21 3.70 -4.69 7.08
CA TRP A 21 3.69 -6.03 6.52
C TRP A 21 4.83 -6.89 7.05
N ALA A 22 6.08 -6.43 6.94
CA ALA A 22 7.23 -7.29 7.23
C ALA A 22 7.39 -7.57 8.73
N TYR A 23 7.14 -6.55 9.56
CA TYR A 23 7.33 -6.62 11.02
C TYR A 23 6.10 -6.22 11.84
N GLY A 24 4.97 -5.89 11.20
CA GLY A 24 3.74 -5.51 11.91
C GLY A 24 3.02 -6.67 12.60
N ARG A 25 3.36 -7.91 12.24
CA ARG A 25 2.90 -9.14 12.90
C ARG A 25 4.01 -10.19 12.91
N ALA A 26 3.95 -11.12 13.85
CA ALA A 26 4.79 -12.30 13.85
C ALA A 26 4.32 -13.29 12.76
N TYR A 27 5.27 -13.83 12.00
CA TYR A 27 5.04 -14.89 11.03
C TYR A 27 5.82 -16.13 11.46
N GLN A 28 5.24 -17.31 11.30
CA GLN A 28 5.96 -18.56 11.56
C GLN A 28 6.98 -18.87 10.45
N THR A 29 6.70 -18.46 9.21
CA THR A 29 7.58 -18.71 8.06
C THR A 29 7.62 -17.53 7.09
N SER A 30 8.68 -17.45 6.28
CA SER A 30 8.80 -16.49 5.20
C SER A 30 7.71 -16.67 4.14
N GLU A 31 7.27 -17.90 3.90
CA GLU A 31 6.21 -18.21 2.94
C GLU A 31 4.85 -17.68 3.41
N GLN A 32 4.53 -17.83 4.71
CA GLN A 32 3.33 -17.23 5.28
C GLN A 32 3.35 -15.71 5.09
N ARG A 33 4.48 -15.05 5.36
CA ARG A 33 4.62 -13.59 5.12
C ARG A 33 4.41 -13.22 3.65
N LYS A 34 4.91 -14.04 2.72
CA LYS A 34 4.72 -13.84 1.28
C LYS A 34 3.25 -13.99 0.87
N GLN A 35 2.53 -14.95 1.45
CA GLN A 35 1.09 -15.16 1.20
C GLN A 35 0.23 -13.99 1.69
N GLU A 36 0.67 -13.26 2.71
CA GLU A 36 -0.05 -12.06 3.19
C GLU A 36 0.22 -10.80 2.36
N LEU A 37 1.30 -10.78 1.58
CA LEU A 37 1.69 -9.59 0.82
C LEU A 37 0.57 -9.10 -0.12
N PRO A 38 -0.14 -9.94 -0.88
CA PRO A 38 -1.26 -9.49 -1.73
C PRO A 38 -2.38 -8.80 -0.93
N TYR A 39 -2.74 -9.34 0.24
CA TYR A 39 -3.77 -8.76 1.11
C TYR A 39 -3.32 -7.41 1.68
N TRP A 40 -2.08 -7.32 2.14
CA TRP A 40 -1.53 -6.05 2.62
C TRP A 40 -1.45 -5.00 1.49
N LEU A 41 -1.05 -5.39 0.28
CA LEU A 41 -1.02 -4.51 -0.88
C LEU A 41 -2.42 -4.00 -1.24
N HIS A 42 -3.42 -4.87 -1.20
CA HIS A 42 -4.81 -4.48 -1.42
C HIS A 42 -5.25 -3.45 -0.38
N HIS A 43 -5.05 -3.74 0.91
CA HIS A 43 -5.34 -2.80 1.97
C HIS A 43 -4.59 -1.46 1.81
N TYR A 44 -3.29 -1.48 1.51
CA TYR A 44 -2.48 -0.27 1.32
C TYR A 44 -3.01 0.62 0.19
N ASN A 45 -3.42 0.01 -0.93
CA ASN A 45 -3.86 0.71 -2.13
C ASN A 45 -5.33 1.14 -2.10
N TRP A 46 -6.19 0.37 -1.42
CA TRP A 46 -7.65 0.54 -1.47
C TRP A 46 -8.27 1.09 -0.19
N HIS A 47 -7.66 0.87 0.98
CA HIS A 47 -8.30 1.16 2.26
C HIS A 47 -7.47 2.07 3.17
N ARG A 48 -6.14 1.96 3.12
CA ARG A 48 -5.25 2.69 4.03
C ARG A 48 -5.40 4.20 3.82
N PRO A 49 -5.72 4.98 4.87
CA PRO A 49 -5.79 6.43 4.76
C PRO A 49 -4.37 7.03 4.66
N HIS A 50 -4.14 7.89 3.67
CA HIS A 50 -2.86 8.59 3.52
C HIS A 50 -2.99 10.08 3.80
N SER A 51 -2.18 10.61 4.71
CA SER A 51 -2.20 12.03 5.11
C SER A 51 -1.94 12.96 3.92
N ALA A 52 -0.97 12.63 3.08
CA ALA A 52 -0.67 13.35 1.84
C ALA A 52 -1.83 13.35 0.84
N LEU A 53 -2.82 12.48 1.02
CA LEU A 53 -4.00 12.32 0.16
C LEU A 53 -5.30 12.74 0.86
N LYS A 54 -5.24 13.64 1.85
CA LYS A 54 -6.43 14.05 2.64
C LYS A 54 -7.16 12.84 3.25
N ARG A 55 -6.39 11.86 3.74
CA ARG A 55 -6.88 10.58 4.30
C ARG A 55 -7.57 9.65 3.30
N LYS A 56 -7.44 9.90 2.00
CA LYS A 56 -7.93 8.99 0.96
C LYS A 56 -6.90 7.88 0.66
N PRO A 57 -7.34 6.71 0.19
CA PRO A 57 -6.46 5.66 -0.28
C PRO A 57 -5.80 6.01 -1.63
N PRO A 58 -4.63 5.42 -1.98
CA PRO A 58 -3.89 5.71 -3.20
C PRO A 58 -4.70 5.54 -4.48
N ILE A 59 -5.60 4.54 -4.53
CA ILE A 59 -6.50 4.30 -5.67
C ILE A 59 -7.32 5.53 -6.04
N SER A 60 -7.65 6.39 -5.06
CA SER A 60 -8.43 7.63 -5.28
C SER A 60 -7.77 8.64 -6.23
N ARG A 61 -6.49 8.46 -6.57
CA ARG A 61 -5.74 9.33 -7.50
C ARG A 61 -5.54 8.74 -8.89
N THR A 62 -5.94 7.50 -9.12
CA THR A 62 -5.62 6.80 -10.37
C THR A 62 -6.53 7.16 -11.54
N GLY A 63 -7.56 7.99 -11.33
CA GLY A 63 -8.47 8.41 -12.41
C GLY A 63 -9.25 7.25 -13.04
N LEU A 64 -9.20 6.07 -12.43
CA LEU A 64 -10.07 4.95 -12.76
C LEU A 64 -11.49 5.40 -12.42
N ASP A 65 -12.21 5.85 -13.45
CA ASP A 65 -13.65 6.02 -13.40
C ASP A 65 -14.24 4.72 -12.84
N VAL A 66 -14.84 4.83 -11.66
CA VAL A 66 -15.29 3.72 -10.81
C VAL A 66 -16.48 2.93 -11.40
N ASN A 67 -16.74 3.03 -12.71
CA ASN A 67 -17.92 2.47 -13.36
C ASN A 67 -17.73 1.08 -13.99
N ASN A 68 -16.58 0.40 -13.87
CA ASN A 68 -16.49 -0.93 -14.52
C ASN A 68 -15.69 -2.04 -13.82
N LEU A 69 -15.30 -1.91 -12.54
CA LEU A 69 -14.57 -2.99 -11.84
C LEU A 69 -15.09 -3.31 -10.43
N LEU A 70 -16.23 -2.76 -10.00
CA LEU A 70 -16.89 -3.07 -8.73
C LEU A 70 -17.59 -4.45 -8.72
N ARG A 71 -16.93 -5.52 -9.16
CA ARG A 71 -17.52 -6.87 -9.06
C ARG A 71 -16.73 -7.86 -8.21
N LEU A 72 -15.57 -7.51 -7.65
CA LEU A 72 -14.85 -8.49 -6.83
C LEU A 72 -13.93 -7.87 -5.79
N HIS A 73 -14.52 -7.33 -4.71
CA HIS A 73 -13.77 -7.03 -3.50
C HIS A 73 -14.64 -7.35 -2.27
N ASN A 74 -14.53 -8.59 -1.76
CA ASN A 74 -14.81 -8.96 -0.37
C ASN A 74 -13.47 -9.22 0.30
#